data_AF-A0A920T5N7-F1
#
_entry.id   AF-A0A920T5N7-F1
#
_cell.length_a   1.000
_cell.length_b   1.000
_cell.length_c   1.000
_cell.angle_alpha   90.00
_cell.angle_beta   90.00
_cell.angle_gamma   90.00
#
_symmetry.space_group_name_H-M   'P 1'
#
loop_
_entity.id
_entity.type
_entity.pdbx_description
1 polymer ?
#
loop_
_entity_poly.entity_id
_entity_poly.type
_entity_poly.pdbx_seq_one_letter_code
_entity_poly.pdbx_strand_id
1 'polypeptide(L)' 'MFLNPDKEDSWFTIGGYYDDKLVRDDQSPSGWKLTGVTLTFLWRKGNDSIMPEARAKGKQLLSN' A
#
# COMPACT_ATOMS: atom_id res chain seq x y z
N MET A 1 -0.50 8.24 -13.73
CA MET A 1 -0.21 6.79 -13.83
C MET A 1 -1.56 6.14 -14.03
N PHE A 2 -1.83 5.61 -15.20
CA PHE A 2 -3.12 5.01 -15.49
C PHE A 2 -2.94 3.49 -15.40
N LEU A 3 -3.73 2.85 -14.54
CA LEU A 3 -3.83 1.39 -14.47
C LEU A 3 -4.43 0.94 -15.80
N ASN A 4 -3.65 0.25 -16.63
CA ASN A 4 -4.15 -0.35 -17.86
C ASN A 4 -4.23 -1.86 -17.63
N PRO A 5 -5.43 -2.43 -17.42
CA PRO A 5 -5.55 -3.86 -17.10
C PRO A 5 -4.95 -4.77 -18.18
N ASP A 6 -4.84 -4.30 -19.43
CA ASP A 6 -4.28 -5.03 -20.57
C ASP A 6 -2.74 -4.92 -20.66
N LYS A 7 -2.11 -4.12 -19.80
CA LYS A 7 -0.64 -4.01 -19.70
C LYS A 7 -0.18 -4.57 -18.36
N GLU A 8 0.40 -5.76 -18.39
CA GLU A 8 0.87 -6.49 -17.19
C GLU A 8 1.87 -5.68 -16.36
N ASP A 9 2.65 -4.79 -16.98
CA ASP A 9 3.60 -3.88 -16.31
C ASP A 9 2.96 -2.64 -15.66
N SER A 10 1.65 -2.43 -15.81
CA SER A 10 0.98 -1.23 -15.31
C SER A 10 0.24 -1.44 -13.99
N TRP A 11 0.29 -2.65 -13.44
CA TRP A 11 -0.37 -2.99 -12.18
C TRP A 11 0.42 -4.02 -11.39
N PHE A 12 0.22 -3.99 -10.08
CA PHE A 12 0.68 -5.01 -9.15
C PHE A 12 -0.43 -5.25 -8.14
N THR A 13 -0.85 -6.50 -8.02
CA THR A 13 -1.97 -6.91 -7.16
C THR A 13 -1.50 -7.97 -6.18
N ILE A 14 -1.86 -7.77 -4.91
CA ILE A 14 -1.53 -8.65 -3.80
C ILE A 14 -2.82 -9.13 -3.13
N GLY A 15 -2.84 -10.39 -2.70
CA GLY A 15 -3.92 -10.95 -1.89
C GLY A 15 -3.38 -11.64 -0.65
N GLY A 16 -4.08 -11.47 0.46
CA GLY A 16 -3.61 -11.87 1.78
C GLY A 16 -4.54 -11.44 2.89
N TYR A 17 -4.04 -11.43 4.12
CA TYR A 17 -4.75 -10.93 5.30
C TYR A 17 -3.85 -10.03 6.14
N TYR A 18 -4.47 -9.10 6.84
CA TYR A 18 -3.80 -8.22 7.79
C TYR A 18 -3.83 -8.82 9.20
N ASP A 19 -2.70 -8.70 9.89
CA ASP A 19 -2.58 -8.80 11.34
C ASP A 19 -2.20 -7.41 11.87
N ASP A 20 -3.20 -6.69 12.36
CA ASP A 20 -3.11 -5.29 12.75
C ASP A 20 -3.10 -5.13 14.28
N LYS A 21 -2.28 -4.20 14.75
CA LYS A 21 -2.24 -3.78 16.15
C LYS A 21 -2.91 -2.43 16.30
N LEU A 22 -3.86 -2.35 17.22
CA LEU A 22 -4.64 -1.15 17.47
C LEU A 22 -4.51 -0.73 18.93
N VAL A 23 -4.57 0.59 19.16
CA VAL A 23 -4.74 1.18 20.49
C VAL A 23 -5.93 2.13 20.48
N ARG A 24 -6.55 2.32 21.65
CA ARG A 24 -7.54 3.37 21.83
C ARG A 24 -6.87 4.73 21.82
N ASP A 25 -7.48 5.68 21.13
CA ASP A 25 -7.00 7.06 21.04
C ASP A 25 -8.22 7.98 20.91
N ASP A 26 -8.52 8.72 21.97
CA ASP A 26 -9.67 9.63 22.02
C ASP A 26 -9.48 10.87 21.11
N GLN A 27 -8.27 11.11 20.60
CA GLN A 27 -8.01 12.14 19.60
C GLN A 27 -8.25 11.63 18.17
N SER A 28 -8.35 10.31 17.97
CA SER A 28 -8.71 9.72 16.68
C SER A 28 -10.22 9.88 16.45
N PRO A 29 -10.67 10.32 15.27
CA PRO A 29 -12.10 10.42 14.96
C PRO A 29 -12.89 9.11 15.15
N SER A 30 -12.23 7.96 15.02
CA SER A 30 -12.83 6.63 15.22
C SER A 30 -12.64 6.07 16.63
N GLY A 31 -11.91 6.77 17.50
CA GLY A 31 -11.50 6.27 18.83
C GLY A 31 -10.41 5.19 18.81
N TRP A 32 -9.91 4.84 17.62
CA TRP A 32 -8.89 3.81 17.41
C TRP A 32 -7.77 4.32 16.52
N LYS A 33 -6.57 3.85 16.78
CA LYS A 33 -5.38 4.14 16.00
C LYS A 33 -4.61 2.86 15.70
N LEU A 34 -4.24 2.67 14.43
CA LEU A 34 -3.31 1.62 14.02
C LEU A 34 -1.90 1.95 14.51
N THR A 35 -1.27 1.03 15.22
CA THR A 35 0.10 1.14 15.73
C THR A 35 1.05 0.13 15.11
N GLY A 36 0.52 -0.90 14.46
CA GLY A 36 1.27 -1.84 13.65
C GLY A 36 0.36 -2.47 12.60
N VAL A 37 0.93 -2.74 11.44
CA VAL A 37 0.25 -3.39 10.32
C VAL A 37 1.19 -4.47 9.79
N THR A 38 0.73 -5.72 9.76
CA THR A 38 1.45 -6.82 9.13
C THR A 38 0.57 -7.41 8.03
N LEU A 39 0.99 -7.31 6.78
CA LEU A 39 0.30 -7.96 5.66
C LEU A 39 0.96 -9.30 5.36
N THR A 40 0.24 -10.40 5.56
CA THR A 40 0.68 -11.74 5.15
C THR A 40 0.21 -12.02 3.73
N PHE A 41 1.14 -12.20 2.80
CA PHE A 41 0.84 -12.51 1.40
C PHE A 41 0.49 -13.99 1.20
N LEU A 42 -0.63 -14.23 0.52
CA LEU A 42 -1.02 -15.56 0.04
C LEU A 42 -0.76 -15.71 -1.46
N TRP A 43 -0.92 -14.63 -2.22
CA TRP A 43 -0.60 -14.60 -3.65
C TRP A 43 -0.25 -13.17 -4.09
N ARG A 44 0.44 -13.08 -5.23
CA ARG A 44 0.78 -11.84 -5.91
C ARG A 44 0.71 -12.03 -7.43
N LYS A 45 0.41 -10.98 -8.18
CA LYS A 45 0.37 -10.99 -9.65
C LYS A 45 0.70 -9.61 -10.21
N GLY A 46 1.28 -9.54 -11.40
CA GLY A 46 1.71 -8.30 -12.06
C GLY A 46 3.14 -7.91 -11.70
N ASN A 47 3.53 -6.67 -12.02
CA ASN A 47 4.91 -6.18 -11.92
C ASN A 47 5.16 -5.40 -10.61
N ASP A 48 5.86 -6.01 -9.65
CA ASP A 48 6.11 -5.41 -8.32
C ASP A 48 7.08 -4.21 -8.34
N SER A 49 7.91 -4.09 -9.37
CA SER A 49 8.81 -2.95 -9.62
C SER A 49 8.08 -1.60 -9.68
N ILE A 50 6.79 -1.63 -9.97
CA ILE A 50 5.92 -0.45 -10.04
C ILE A 50 5.83 0.31 -8.70
N MET A 51 5.92 -0.40 -7.57
CA MET A 51 5.79 0.16 -6.23
C MET A 51 6.99 1.04 -5.83
N PRO A 52 8.26 0.57 -5.92
CA PRO A 52 9.40 1.44 -5.65
C PRO A 52 9.48 2.63 -6.63
N GLU A 53 9.12 2.45 -7.90
CA GLU A 53 9.06 3.54 -8.88
C GLU A 53 8.04 4.61 -8.49
N ALA A 54 6.82 4.20 -8.15
CA ALA A 54 5.77 5.11 -7.69
C ALA A 54 6.20 5.87 -6.43
N ARG A 55 6.84 5.18 -5.47
CA ARG A 55 7.38 5.79 -4.25
C ARG A 55 8.47 6.83 -4.56
N ALA A 56 9.40 6.51 -5.46
CA ALA A 56 10.47 7.42 -5.88
C ALA A 56 9.91 8.68 -6.55
N LYS A 57 8.95 8.50 -7.47
CA LYS A 57 8.27 9.61 -8.15
C LYS A 57 7.48 10.49 -7.18
N GLY A 58 6.77 9.88 -6.23
CA GLY A 58 6.06 10.62 -5.17
C GLY A 58 7.00 11.47 -4.32
N LYS A 59 8.18 10.93 -3.95
CA LYS A 59 9.21 11.71 -3.25
C LYS A 59 9.70 12.91 -4.06
N GLN A 60 9.94 12.73 -5.36
CA GLN A 60 10.36 13.84 -6.24
C GLN A 60 9.31 14.95 -6.29
N LEU A 61 8.02 14.59 -6.39
CA LEU A 61 6.92 15.56 -6.41
C LEU A 61 6.79 16.34 -5.10
N LEU A 62 7.10 15.74 -3.96
CA LEU A 62 7.04 16.40 -2.65
C LEU A 62 8.30 17.19 -2.30
N SER A 63 9.38 17.07 -3.09
CA SER A 63 10.65 17.77 -2.87
C SER A 63 10.76 19.08 -3.67
N ASN A 64 9.77 19.39 -4.50
CA ASN A 64 9.62 20.64 -5.26
C ASN A 64 8.48 21.47 -4.66
#